data_AF-A0A1I7T2X7-F1
#
_entry.id   AF-A0A1I7T2X7-F1
#
_cell.length_a   1.000
_cell.length_b   1.000
_cell.length_c   1.000
_cell.angle_alpha   90.00
_cell.angle_beta   90.00
_cell.angle_gamma   90.00
#
_symmetry.space_group_name_H-M   'P 1'
#
loop_
_entity.id
_entity.type
_entity.pdbx_description
1 polymer ?
#
loop_
_entity_poly.entity_id
_entity_poly.type
_entity_poly.pdbx_seq_one_letter_code
_entity_poly.pdbx_strand_id
1 'polypeptide(L)'
;MPEDRVLEKGKIGNSVVSMEMGERGCLKTYWNDRKFGIKEVVTYGMEVFGKPIESLGTTTQTSNDEPIWILDWINSFQKPLSKCYAEGDISDENLTYFLKNCDVTEEFSICLRPTDQFQIDSIRSVDMTALSIQPSKWFNRNHLLLVNANSIFLEESLLSSQDINSFLHHWINGGCPKLKELSIYTDSVQMNYDEILEGIEVDQSDTHLVREYVRLDTQPLSIRGRLDIKKRNEEVTATILRDHVGPTQFMMVVWPDSRNDILWNFDFLYRQ
;
A
#
# COMPACT_ATOMS: atom_id res chain seq x y z
N MET A 1 18.38 19.38 -22.07
CA MET A 1 19.53 19.37 -21.14
C MET A 1 19.85 20.83 -20.82
N PRO A 2 20.21 21.19 -19.57
CA PRO A 2 20.79 22.50 -19.31
C PRO A 2 22.15 22.56 -20.02
N GLU A 3 22.39 23.58 -20.83
CA GLU A 3 23.52 23.62 -21.79
C GLU A 3 24.90 23.79 -21.14
N ASP A 4 24.99 24.06 -19.83
CA ASP A 4 26.25 24.46 -19.16
C ASP A 4 26.79 23.48 -18.09
N ARG A 5 26.25 22.27 -17.95
CA ARG A 5 26.76 21.28 -16.97
C ARG A 5 27.72 20.27 -17.59
N VAL A 6 28.96 20.23 -17.10
CA VAL A 6 29.92 19.16 -17.40
C VAL A 6 29.54 17.93 -16.58
N LEU A 7 29.03 16.90 -17.26
CA LEU A 7 28.69 15.60 -16.65
C LEU A 7 29.88 14.64 -16.76
N GLU A 8 30.09 13.82 -15.74
CA GLU A 8 31.06 12.74 -15.79
C GLU A 8 30.58 11.65 -16.75
N LYS A 9 31.51 10.91 -17.38
CA LYS A 9 31.17 9.74 -18.20
C LYS A 9 31.58 8.48 -17.46
N GLY A 10 30.65 7.55 -17.31
CA GLY A 10 30.91 6.24 -16.73
C GLY A 10 30.31 5.11 -17.56
N LYS A 11 30.58 3.87 -17.15
CA LYS A 11 30.10 2.67 -17.83
C LYS A 11 29.02 1.99 -17.00
N ILE A 12 27.89 1.69 -17.64
CA ILE A 12 26.81 0.86 -17.09
C ILE A 12 26.57 -0.25 -18.10
N GLY A 13 26.78 -1.50 -17.70
CA GLY A 13 26.82 -2.64 -18.61
C GLY A 13 27.84 -2.40 -19.74
N ASN A 14 27.36 -2.38 -20.98
CA ASN A 14 28.17 -2.08 -22.17
C ASN A 14 28.04 -0.63 -22.68
N SER A 15 27.25 0.20 -22.02
CA SER A 15 26.99 1.58 -22.44
C SER A 15 27.87 2.58 -21.71
N VAL A 16 28.39 3.57 -22.46
CA VAL A 16 29.01 4.76 -21.88
C VAL A 16 27.93 5.83 -21.75
N VAL A 17 27.70 6.28 -20.53
CA VAL A 17 26.59 7.19 -20.21
C VAL A 17 27.11 8.40 -19.43
N SER A 18 26.52 9.56 -19.68
CA SER A 18 26.75 10.73 -18.85
C SER A 18 26.06 10.51 -17.49
N MET A 19 26.72 10.87 -16.41
CA MET A 19 26.22 10.68 -15.06
C MET A 19 26.69 11.77 -14.10
N GLU A 20 25.94 11.97 -13.02
CA GLU A 20 26.32 12.81 -11.90
C GLU A 20 25.86 12.18 -10.59
N MET A 21 26.57 12.44 -9.49
CA MET A 21 26.06 12.13 -8.17
C MET A 21 24.97 13.14 -7.81
N GLY A 22 23.75 12.66 -7.63
CA GLY A 22 22.64 13.42 -7.10
C GLY A 22 22.74 13.62 -5.59
N GLU A 23 21.82 14.44 -5.07
CA GLU A 23 21.62 14.56 -3.63
C GLU A 23 21.28 13.20 -3.01
N ARG A 24 21.70 13.00 -1.75
CA ARG A 24 21.48 11.76 -0.99
C ARG A 24 22.21 10.52 -1.54
N GLY A 25 23.23 10.70 -2.37
CA GLY A 25 24.09 9.60 -2.84
C GLY A 25 23.49 8.78 -3.99
N CYS A 26 22.43 9.27 -4.63
CA CYS A 26 21.82 8.60 -5.78
C CYS A 26 22.58 8.92 -7.07
N LEU A 27 23.00 7.90 -7.82
CA LEU A 27 23.60 8.09 -9.14
C LEU A 27 22.51 8.49 -10.15
N LYS A 28 22.68 9.63 -10.83
CA LYS A 28 21.82 10.05 -11.94
C LYS A 28 22.52 9.74 -13.25
N THR A 29 21.81 9.10 -14.18
CA THR A 29 22.35 8.69 -15.48
C THR A 29 21.47 9.25 -16.61
N TYR A 30 22.08 9.74 -17.68
CA TYR A 30 21.37 10.43 -18.76
C TYR A 30 21.39 9.60 -20.05
N TRP A 31 20.21 9.19 -20.50
CA TRP A 31 20.04 8.29 -21.64
C TRP A 31 19.23 8.94 -22.76
N ASN A 32 19.58 8.69 -24.01
CA ASN A 32 18.82 9.14 -25.17
C ASN A 32 17.50 8.38 -25.33
N ASP A 33 17.51 7.09 -25.00
CA ASP A 33 16.32 6.23 -24.94
C ASP A 33 16.11 5.84 -23.47
N ARG A 34 15.02 6.34 -22.88
CA ARG A 34 14.66 6.09 -21.48
C ARG A 34 14.40 4.61 -21.20
N LYS A 35 13.67 3.93 -22.09
CA LYS A 35 13.30 2.52 -21.92
C LYS A 35 14.53 1.63 -21.98
N PHE A 36 15.43 1.90 -22.93
CA PHE A 36 16.74 1.25 -22.99
C PHE A 36 17.56 1.53 -21.73
N GLY A 37 17.65 2.80 -21.31
CA GLY A 37 18.43 3.20 -20.14
C GLY A 37 17.97 2.54 -18.84
N ILE A 38 16.65 2.48 -18.58
CA ILE A 38 16.09 1.78 -17.41
C ILE A 38 16.49 0.30 -17.42
N LYS A 39 16.29 -0.38 -18.55
CA LYS A 39 16.63 -1.80 -18.67
C LYS A 39 18.11 -2.05 -18.39
N GLU A 40 18.98 -1.19 -18.90
CA GLU A 40 20.42 -1.38 -18.77
C GLU A 40 20.96 -1.07 -17.37
N VAL A 41 20.43 -0.03 -16.71
CA VAL A 41 20.75 0.27 -15.30
C VAL A 41 20.30 -0.86 -14.39
N VAL A 42 19.07 -1.34 -14.56
CA VAL A 42 18.51 -2.40 -13.72
C VAL A 42 19.24 -3.72 -13.96
N THR A 43 19.50 -4.10 -15.21
CA THR A 43 20.25 -5.32 -15.56
C THR A 43 21.65 -5.29 -14.96
N TYR A 44 22.38 -4.18 -15.15
CA TYR A 44 23.71 -4.01 -14.56
C TYR A 44 23.67 -4.02 -13.03
N GLY A 45 22.65 -3.41 -12.41
CA GLY A 45 22.46 -3.45 -10.96
C GLY A 45 22.28 -4.88 -10.44
N MET A 46 21.44 -5.69 -11.10
CA MET A 46 21.25 -7.10 -10.75
C MET A 46 22.56 -7.90 -10.86
N GLU A 47 23.37 -7.64 -11.90
CA GLU A 47 24.69 -8.28 -12.07
C GLU A 47 25.68 -7.89 -10.95
N VAL A 48 25.78 -6.59 -10.63
CA VAL A 48 26.73 -6.07 -9.63
C VAL A 48 26.37 -6.53 -8.22
N PHE A 49 25.09 -6.49 -7.85
CA PHE A 49 24.65 -6.83 -6.50
C PHE A 49 24.29 -8.31 -6.32
N GLY A 50 24.15 -9.06 -7.42
CA GLY A 50 23.76 -10.47 -7.39
C GLY A 50 22.37 -10.68 -6.77
N LYS A 51 21.48 -9.69 -6.90
CA LYS A 51 20.14 -9.71 -6.29
C LYS A 51 19.04 -9.47 -7.34
N PRO A 52 17.90 -10.18 -7.20
CA PRO A 52 16.70 -9.87 -7.96
C PRO A 52 16.13 -8.48 -7.61
N ILE A 53 15.16 -8.02 -8.39
CA ILE A 53 14.47 -6.75 -8.13
C ILE A 53 13.57 -6.94 -6.90
N GLU A 54 13.83 -6.22 -5.82
CA GLU A 54 12.99 -6.29 -4.62
C GLU A 54 11.72 -5.43 -4.75
N SER A 55 11.89 -4.21 -5.26
CA SER A 55 10.85 -3.18 -5.31
C SER A 55 10.72 -2.56 -6.69
N LEU A 56 9.49 -2.41 -7.15
CA LEU A 56 9.13 -1.63 -8.34
C LEU A 56 8.57 -0.27 -7.90
N GLY A 57 9.24 0.82 -8.30
CA GLY A 57 8.66 2.17 -8.28
C GLY A 57 8.39 2.66 -9.70
N THR A 58 7.15 3.01 -10.03
CA THR A 58 6.78 3.48 -11.37
C THR A 58 5.85 4.69 -11.32
N THR A 59 5.93 5.54 -12.34
CA THR A 59 5.09 6.74 -12.47
C THR A 59 4.59 6.89 -13.91
N THR A 60 3.42 7.51 -14.09
CA THR A 60 2.92 7.87 -15.43
C THR A 60 3.33 9.28 -15.86
N GLN A 61 4.02 10.05 -15.01
CA GLN A 61 4.42 11.43 -15.30
C GLN A 61 5.25 11.57 -16.59
N THR A 62 6.01 10.52 -16.95
CA THR A 62 6.86 10.54 -18.16
C THR A 62 6.17 9.91 -19.38
N SER A 63 5.41 8.83 -19.18
CA SER A 63 4.60 8.18 -20.21
C SER A 63 3.49 7.35 -19.58
N ASN A 64 2.30 7.38 -20.18
CA ASN A 64 1.11 6.66 -19.68
C ASN A 64 1.23 5.13 -19.76
N ASP A 65 2.14 4.61 -20.58
CA ASP A 65 2.40 3.16 -20.75
C ASP A 65 3.57 2.66 -19.91
N GLU A 66 4.27 3.54 -19.19
CA GLU A 66 5.48 3.20 -18.43
C GLU A 66 5.26 2.12 -17.37
N PRO A 67 4.22 2.21 -16.52
CA PRO A 67 3.91 1.15 -15.57
C PRO A 67 3.69 -0.22 -16.24
N ILE A 68 3.12 -0.23 -17.45
CA ILE A 68 2.74 -1.47 -18.14
C ILE A 68 3.97 -2.17 -18.72
N TRP A 69 4.78 -1.46 -19.51
CA TRP A 69 5.92 -2.13 -20.13
C TRP A 69 7.01 -2.49 -19.10
N ILE A 70 7.16 -1.71 -18.02
CA ILE A 70 8.08 -2.06 -16.93
C ILE A 70 7.60 -3.33 -16.25
N LEU A 71 6.31 -3.40 -15.90
CA LEU A 71 5.71 -4.58 -15.31
C LEU A 71 5.89 -5.82 -16.19
N ASP A 72 5.59 -5.72 -17.49
CA ASP A 72 5.78 -6.82 -18.45
C ASP A 72 7.23 -7.28 -18.53
N TRP A 73 8.15 -6.31 -18.55
CA TRP A 73 9.57 -6.61 -18.62
C TRP A 73 10.03 -7.34 -17.35
N ILE A 74 9.67 -6.86 -16.16
CA ILE A 74 10.01 -7.54 -14.89
C ILE A 74 9.38 -8.94 -14.83
N ASN A 75 8.09 -9.04 -15.14
CA ASN A 75 7.34 -10.31 -15.14
C ASN A 75 7.92 -11.35 -16.11
N SER A 76 8.71 -10.93 -17.11
CA SER A 76 9.38 -11.84 -18.05
C SER A 76 10.54 -12.63 -17.42
N PHE A 77 11.11 -12.17 -16.31
CA PHE A 77 12.23 -12.85 -15.64
C PHE A 77 12.06 -13.02 -14.12
N GLN A 78 11.11 -12.34 -13.48
CA GLN A 78 10.86 -12.50 -12.05
C GLN A 78 9.40 -12.26 -11.68
N LYS A 79 8.87 -13.12 -10.81
CA LYS A 79 7.60 -12.95 -10.08
C LYS A 79 7.56 -13.90 -8.88
N PRO A 80 6.97 -13.50 -7.74
CA PRO A 80 6.37 -12.20 -7.45
C PRO A 80 7.41 -11.10 -7.11
N LEU A 81 6.95 -9.86 -7.00
CA LEU A 81 7.69 -8.72 -6.42
C LEU A 81 7.48 -8.67 -4.90
N SER A 82 8.47 -8.19 -4.15
CA SER A 82 8.29 -7.92 -2.73
C SER A 82 7.44 -6.66 -2.55
N LYS A 83 7.82 -5.56 -3.23
CA LYS A 83 7.14 -4.27 -3.10
C LYS A 83 6.81 -3.64 -4.45
N CYS A 84 5.70 -2.92 -4.51
CA CYS A 84 5.29 -2.16 -5.69
C CYS A 84 4.67 -0.82 -5.29
N TYR A 85 5.19 0.26 -5.86
CA TYR A 85 4.72 1.63 -5.71
C TYR A 85 4.44 2.20 -7.10
N ALA A 86 3.20 2.60 -7.35
CA ALA A 86 2.80 3.14 -8.65
C ALA A 86 2.03 4.45 -8.48
N GLU A 87 2.39 5.50 -9.22
CA GLU A 87 1.74 6.81 -9.09
C GLU A 87 1.42 7.51 -10.42
N GLY A 88 0.38 8.34 -10.42
CA GLY A 88 0.03 9.23 -11.53
C GLY A 88 -1.27 8.86 -12.25
N ASP A 89 -1.63 9.64 -13.26
CA ASP A 89 -2.86 9.43 -14.04
C ASP A 89 -2.68 8.24 -15.00
N ILE A 90 -3.68 7.36 -15.07
CA ILE A 90 -3.61 6.14 -15.88
C ILE A 90 -4.95 5.87 -16.55
N SER A 91 -4.94 5.24 -17.72
CA SER A 91 -6.20 4.78 -18.33
C SER A 91 -6.78 3.59 -17.56
N ASP A 92 -8.10 3.44 -17.61
CA ASP A 92 -8.82 2.31 -17.02
C ASP A 92 -8.31 0.95 -17.53
N GLU A 93 -7.98 0.87 -18.81
CA GLU A 93 -7.42 -0.34 -19.45
C GLU A 93 -6.05 -0.69 -18.87
N ASN A 94 -5.15 0.30 -18.76
CA ASN A 94 -3.82 0.10 -18.21
C ASN A 94 -3.89 -0.23 -16.71
N LEU A 95 -4.75 0.44 -15.94
CA LEU A 95 -4.93 0.11 -14.52
C LEU A 95 -5.48 -1.31 -14.35
N THR A 96 -6.47 -1.70 -15.15
CA THR A 96 -7.00 -3.07 -15.14
C THR A 96 -5.90 -4.09 -15.41
N TYR A 97 -5.08 -3.84 -16.43
CA TYR A 97 -3.96 -4.70 -16.77
C TYR A 97 -2.96 -4.78 -15.61
N PHE A 98 -2.58 -3.62 -15.07
CA PHE A 98 -1.61 -3.52 -13.99
C PHE A 98 -2.08 -4.29 -12.75
N LEU A 99 -3.31 -4.07 -12.28
CA LEU A 99 -3.88 -4.74 -11.11
C LEU A 99 -4.06 -6.26 -11.29
N LYS A 100 -4.26 -6.73 -12.53
CA LYS A 100 -4.39 -8.17 -12.84
C LYS A 100 -3.07 -8.89 -13.05
N ASN A 101 -1.97 -8.17 -13.30
CA ASN A 101 -0.67 -8.77 -13.62
C ASN A 101 0.43 -8.43 -12.60
N CYS A 102 0.21 -7.49 -11.68
CA CYS A 102 1.14 -7.16 -10.60
C CYS A 102 0.93 -8.12 -9.42
N ASP A 103 1.90 -9.00 -9.20
CA ASP A 103 1.94 -10.00 -8.12
C ASP A 103 2.93 -9.54 -7.04
N VAL A 104 2.43 -9.20 -5.85
CA VAL A 104 3.14 -8.51 -4.77
C VAL A 104 2.92 -9.24 -3.45
N THR A 105 3.99 -9.49 -2.69
CA THR A 105 3.92 -10.27 -1.44
C THR A 105 4.06 -9.46 -0.15
N GLU A 106 4.70 -8.29 -0.17
CA GLU A 106 4.90 -7.47 1.04
C GLU A 106 4.08 -6.18 0.96
N GLU A 107 4.46 -5.23 0.12
CA GLU A 107 3.87 -3.88 0.14
C GLU A 107 3.35 -3.46 -1.24
N PHE A 108 2.06 -3.18 -1.33
CA PHE A 108 1.43 -2.68 -2.55
C PHE A 108 0.84 -1.30 -2.30
N SER A 109 1.50 -0.27 -2.85
CA SER A 109 1.06 1.13 -2.78
C SER A 109 0.64 1.62 -4.17
N ILE A 110 -0.65 1.94 -4.30
CA ILE A 110 -1.28 2.35 -5.56
C ILE A 110 -1.76 3.79 -5.44
N CYS A 111 -1.00 4.70 -6.03
CA CYS A 111 -1.35 6.11 -6.22
C CYS A 111 -1.73 6.42 -7.69
N LEU A 112 -2.39 5.45 -8.34
CA LEU A 112 -2.80 5.54 -9.74
C LEU A 112 -4.23 6.07 -9.85
N ARG A 113 -4.44 7.09 -10.69
CA ARG A 113 -5.72 7.80 -10.85
C ARG A 113 -6.39 7.41 -12.18
N PRO A 114 -7.37 6.47 -12.16
CA PRO A 114 -8.20 6.16 -13.32
C PRO A 114 -9.35 7.17 -13.46
N THR A 115 -10.28 6.90 -14.38
CA THR A 115 -11.54 7.66 -14.43
C THR A 115 -12.39 7.43 -13.18
N ASP A 116 -13.28 8.38 -12.84
CA ASP A 116 -14.21 8.22 -11.71
C ASP A 116 -15.24 7.07 -11.93
N GLN A 117 -15.39 6.57 -13.17
CA GLN A 117 -16.28 5.46 -13.51
C GLN A 117 -15.57 4.10 -13.47
N PHE A 118 -14.27 4.07 -13.20
CA PHE A 118 -13.49 2.86 -13.18
C PHE A 118 -14.03 1.84 -12.17
N GLN A 119 -14.16 0.60 -12.61
CA GLN A 119 -14.58 -0.54 -11.80
C GLN A 119 -13.78 -1.76 -12.20
N ILE A 120 -13.48 -2.61 -11.22
CA ILE A 120 -12.80 -3.89 -11.43
C ILE A 120 -13.37 -4.92 -10.45
N ASP A 121 -13.42 -6.18 -10.87
CA ASP A 121 -14.00 -7.26 -10.06
C ASP A 121 -12.98 -7.97 -9.16
N SER A 122 -11.69 -7.89 -9.51
CA SER A 122 -10.62 -8.58 -8.80
C SER A 122 -9.26 -7.98 -9.09
N ILE A 123 -8.37 -8.12 -8.11
CA ILE A 123 -6.94 -7.81 -8.21
C ILE A 123 -6.14 -9.10 -8.04
N ARG A 124 -4.93 -9.13 -8.60
CA ARG A 124 -4.05 -10.31 -8.55
C ARG A 124 -3.55 -10.60 -7.14
N SER A 125 -3.07 -9.56 -6.47
CA SER A 125 -2.45 -9.66 -5.15
C SER A 125 -3.51 -9.52 -4.07
N VAL A 126 -3.82 -10.62 -3.38
CA VAL A 126 -4.85 -10.66 -2.32
C VAL A 126 -4.27 -11.04 -0.95
N ASP A 127 -3.02 -11.47 -0.88
CA ASP A 127 -2.31 -11.78 0.36
C ASP A 127 -0.98 -11.01 0.37
N MET A 128 -0.81 -10.10 1.33
CA MET A 128 0.37 -9.23 1.45
C MET A 128 0.55 -8.69 2.86
N THR A 129 1.66 -8.02 3.15
CA THR A 129 1.86 -7.35 4.45
C THR A 129 1.05 -6.06 4.52
N ALA A 130 1.16 -5.18 3.52
CA ALA A 130 0.54 -3.87 3.53
C ALA A 130 -0.06 -3.52 2.15
N LEU A 131 -1.29 -3.02 2.18
CA LEU A 131 -1.99 -2.46 1.02
C LEU A 131 -2.30 -0.99 1.29
N SER A 132 -1.87 -0.11 0.40
CA SER A 132 -2.19 1.32 0.42
C SER A 132 -2.76 1.75 -0.92
N ILE A 133 -3.92 2.40 -0.95
CA ILE A 133 -4.56 2.84 -2.20
C ILE A 133 -5.05 4.28 -2.06
N GLN A 134 -4.63 5.15 -2.99
CA GLN A 134 -5.04 6.54 -3.06
C GLN A 134 -5.08 7.06 -4.52
N PRO A 135 -6.24 7.35 -5.14
CA PRO A 135 -7.58 7.26 -4.58
C PRO A 135 -8.13 5.82 -4.62
N SER A 136 -8.84 5.43 -3.57
CA SER A 136 -9.44 4.10 -3.40
C SER A 136 -10.92 4.03 -3.83
N LYS A 137 -11.42 4.98 -4.62
CA LYS A 137 -12.84 5.06 -5.05
C LYS A 137 -13.36 3.78 -5.72
N TRP A 138 -12.52 3.09 -6.49
CA TRP A 138 -12.85 1.83 -7.17
C TRP A 138 -12.75 0.59 -6.26
N PHE A 139 -12.13 0.74 -5.08
CA PHE A 139 -11.97 -0.34 -4.11
C PHE A 139 -13.27 -0.53 -3.31
N ASN A 140 -14.14 -1.40 -3.83
CA ASN A 140 -15.43 -1.71 -3.20
C ASN A 140 -15.34 -2.75 -2.06
N ARG A 141 -16.49 -2.98 -1.41
CA ARG A 141 -16.65 -3.95 -0.32
C ARG A 141 -16.13 -5.36 -0.65
N ASN A 142 -16.37 -5.86 -1.86
CA ASN A 142 -15.95 -7.23 -2.21
C ASN A 142 -14.43 -7.36 -2.19
N HIS A 143 -13.69 -6.32 -2.62
CA HIS A 143 -12.24 -6.31 -2.48
C HIS A 143 -11.81 -6.33 -1.01
N LEU A 144 -12.46 -5.51 -0.16
CA LEU A 144 -12.16 -5.44 1.27
C LEU A 144 -12.38 -6.79 1.98
N LEU A 145 -13.40 -7.55 1.56
CA LEU A 145 -13.69 -8.89 2.10
C LEU A 145 -12.75 -10.00 1.58
N LEU A 146 -12.04 -9.75 0.47
CA LEU A 146 -11.16 -10.74 -0.17
C LEU A 146 -9.68 -10.55 0.18
N VAL A 147 -9.24 -9.29 0.36
CA VAL A 147 -7.85 -8.98 0.68
C VAL A 147 -7.53 -9.42 2.11
N ASN A 148 -6.48 -10.21 2.25
CA ASN A 148 -5.92 -10.67 3.50
C ASN A 148 -4.53 -10.03 3.71
N ALA A 149 -4.52 -8.78 4.15
CA ALA A 149 -3.30 -8.05 4.49
C ALA A 149 -3.17 -7.78 5.99
N ASN A 150 -1.95 -7.56 6.49
CA ASN A 150 -1.76 -7.11 7.87
C ASN A 150 -2.25 -5.67 8.04
N SER A 151 -1.90 -4.78 7.11
CA SER A 151 -2.32 -3.40 7.14
C SER A 151 -3.02 -2.99 5.85
N ILE A 152 -4.17 -2.33 5.95
CA ILE A 152 -4.94 -1.81 4.82
C ILE A 152 -5.20 -0.32 5.05
N PHE A 153 -4.73 0.52 4.13
CA PHE A 153 -4.90 1.96 4.13
C PHE A 153 -5.62 2.41 2.86
N LEU A 154 -6.82 2.94 3.01
CA LEU A 154 -7.66 3.39 1.90
C LEU A 154 -7.95 4.88 2.05
N GLU A 155 -7.46 5.67 1.11
CA GLU A 155 -7.67 7.12 1.05
C GLU A 155 -8.66 7.45 -0.08
N GLU A 156 -9.43 8.53 0.07
CA GLU A 156 -10.44 8.96 -0.90
C GLU A 156 -11.44 7.83 -1.25
N SER A 157 -11.84 7.05 -0.24
CA SER A 157 -12.71 5.87 -0.39
C SER A 157 -14.18 6.23 -0.58
N LEU A 158 -14.92 5.35 -1.26
CA LEU A 158 -16.39 5.38 -1.36
C LEU A 158 -17.08 4.32 -0.49
N LEU A 159 -16.33 3.61 0.37
CA LEU A 159 -16.91 2.61 1.27
C LEU A 159 -17.89 3.27 2.24
N SER A 160 -19.09 2.70 2.31
CA SER A 160 -20.16 3.16 3.20
C SER A 160 -20.01 2.59 4.62
N SER A 161 -20.76 3.14 5.57
CA SER A 161 -20.89 2.58 6.91
C SER A 161 -21.42 1.13 6.88
N GLN A 162 -22.33 0.80 5.95
CA GLN A 162 -22.82 -0.57 5.73
C GLN A 162 -21.73 -1.52 5.20
N ASP A 163 -20.83 -1.03 4.34
CA ASP A 163 -19.73 -1.84 3.81
C ASP A 163 -18.71 -2.16 4.92
N ILE A 164 -18.44 -1.20 5.80
CA ILE A 164 -17.59 -1.40 6.98
C ILE A 164 -18.26 -2.37 7.96
N ASN A 165 -19.57 -2.23 8.24
CA ASN A 165 -20.31 -3.18 9.07
C ASN A 165 -20.21 -4.62 8.51
N SER A 166 -20.37 -4.77 7.19
CA SER A 166 -20.23 -6.05 6.51
C SER A 166 -18.83 -6.64 6.68
N PHE A 167 -17.80 -5.80 6.59
CA PHE A 167 -16.42 -6.20 6.86
C PHE A 167 -16.20 -6.63 8.31
N LEU A 168 -16.73 -5.89 9.29
CA LEU A 168 -16.60 -6.24 10.70
C LEU A 168 -17.25 -7.59 11.00
N HIS A 169 -18.44 -7.86 10.46
CA HIS A 169 -19.06 -9.19 10.55
C HIS A 169 -18.21 -10.27 9.89
N HIS A 170 -17.61 -9.99 8.73
CA HIS A 170 -16.72 -10.94 8.06
C HIS A 170 -15.49 -11.27 8.92
N TRP A 171 -14.82 -10.24 9.47
CA TRP A 171 -13.66 -10.39 10.34
C TRP A 171 -14.00 -11.13 11.64
N ILE A 172 -15.11 -10.77 12.31
CA ILE A 172 -15.62 -11.45 13.50
C ILE A 172 -15.82 -12.95 13.24
N ASN A 173 -16.26 -13.33 12.03
CA ASN A 173 -16.50 -14.72 11.65
C ASN A 173 -15.26 -15.46 11.10
N GLY A 174 -14.05 -14.91 11.23
CA GLY A 174 -12.81 -15.57 10.83
C GLY A 174 -12.17 -15.03 9.55
N GLY A 175 -12.80 -14.06 8.89
CA GLY A 175 -12.27 -13.39 7.72
C GLY A 175 -11.01 -12.58 7.99
N CYS A 176 -10.20 -12.35 6.95
CA CYS A 176 -8.97 -11.54 6.99
C CYS A 176 -8.08 -11.83 8.22
N PRO A 177 -7.65 -13.08 8.44
CA PRO A 177 -6.98 -13.50 9.68
C PRO A 177 -5.64 -12.81 9.95
N LYS A 178 -5.00 -12.21 8.95
CA LYS A 178 -3.73 -11.47 9.11
C LYS A 178 -3.91 -10.04 9.61
N LEU A 179 -5.12 -9.50 9.55
CA LEU A 179 -5.37 -8.09 9.81
C LEU A 179 -4.84 -7.65 11.19
N LYS A 180 -4.05 -6.60 11.16
CA LYS A 180 -3.50 -5.85 12.30
C LYS A 180 -4.04 -4.42 12.32
N GLU A 181 -4.19 -3.81 11.15
CA GLU A 181 -4.66 -2.43 11.04
C GLU A 181 -5.52 -2.23 9.79
N LEU A 182 -6.64 -1.54 9.96
CA LEU A 182 -7.47 -1.05 8.87
C LEU A 182 -7.73 0.44 9.10
N SER A 183 -7.41 1.26 8.11
CA SER A 183 -7.71 2.69 8.07
C SER A 183 -8.42 3.03 6.77
N ILE A 184 -9.57 3.66 6.89
CA ILE A 184 -10.41 4.08 5.76
C ILE A 184 -10.70 5.58 5.95
N TYR A 185 -10.29 6.37 4.97
CA TYR A 185 -10.62 7.78 4.87
C TYR A 185 -11.52 8.02 3.65
N THR A 186 -12.62 8.74 3.87
CA THR A 186 -13.54 9.18 2.83
C THR A 186 -13.48 10.71 2.74
N ASP A 187 -13.72 11.27 1.54
CA ASP A 187 -13.70 12.74 1.36
C ASP A 187 -15.03 13.42 1.73
N SER A 188 -16.13 12.68 1.68
CA SER A 188 -17.47 13.29 1.67
C SER A 188 -18.53 12.57 2.52
N VAL A 189 -18.23 11.37 3.03
CA VAL A 189 -19.20 10.54 3.74
C VAL A 189 -18.83 10.48 5.22
N GLN A 190 -19.69 11.02 6.08
CA GLN A 190 -19.52 10.87 7.52
C GLN A 190 -19.74 9.42 7.94
N MET A 191 -18.86 8.91 8.80
CA MET A 191 -18.97 7.56 9.37
C MET A 191 -20.07 7.54 10.43
N ASN A 192 -21.11 6.74 10.18
CA ASN A 192 -22.16 6.49 11.14
C ASN A 192 -21.80 5.28 12.00
N TYR A 193 -21.23 5.52 13.18
CA TYR A 193 -20.79 4.43 14.06
C TYR A 193 -21.94 3.57 14.62
N ASP A 194 -23.16 4.10 14.73
CA ASP A 194 -24.31 3.30 15.15
C ASP A 194 -24.64 2.23 14.10
N GLU A 195 -24.46 2.58 12.82
CA GLU A 195 -24.66 1.68 11.69
C GLU A 195 -23.48 0.74 11.48
N ILE A 196 -22.23 1.23 11.61
CA ILE A 196 -21.02 0.41 11.55
C ILE A 196 -21.08 -0.70 12.60
N LEU A 197 -21.57 -0.40 13.81
CA LEU A 197 -21.61 -1.32 14.94
C LEU A 197 -22.94 -2.08 15.08
N GLU A 198 -23.89 -1.90 14.16
CA GLU A 198 -25.18 -2.56 14.22
C GLU A 198 -25.02 -4.09 14.28
N GLY A 199 -25.64 -4.73 15.27
CA GLY A 199 -25.59 -6.18 15.44
C GLY A 199 -24.25 -6.73 15.97
N ILE A 200 -23.32 -5.86 16.39
CA ILE A 200 -22.02 -6.25 16.94
C ILE A 200 -22.02 -6.08 18.47
N GLU A 201 -21.56 -7.10 19.19
CA GLU A 201 -21.30 -6.99 20.63
C GLU A 201 -20.00 -6.21 20.86
N VAL A 202 -20.08 -5.07 21.53
CA VAL A 202 -18.96 -4.15 21.76
C VAL A 202 -18.75 -3.95 23.25
N ASP A 203 -17.52 -4.15 23.73
CA ASP A 203 -17.14 -3.78 25.10
C ASP A 203 -16.72 -2.32 25.16
N GLN A 204 -17.49 -1.52 25.91
CA GLN A 204 -17.28 -0.09 26.14
C GLN A 204 -17.09 0.27 27.62
N SER A 205 -16.73 -0.71 28.45
CA SER A 205 -16.78 -0.58 29.91
C SER A 205 -15.77 0.38 30.55
N ASP A 206 -14.65 0.68 29.89
CA ASP A 206 -13.59 1.54 30.45
C ASP A 206 -13.13 2.63 29.47
N THR A 207 -13.60 3.85 29.69
CA THR A 207 -13.27 5.04 28.89
C THR A 207 -11.96 5.72 29.32
N HIS A 208 -11.37 5.30 30.45
CA HIS A 208 -10.14 5.86 31.00
C HIS A 208 -8.91 4.98 30.73
N LEU A 209 -9.12 3.71 30.36
CA LEU A 209 -8.05 2.81 29.91
C LEU A 209 -7.24 3.46 28.78
N VAL A 210 -5.93 3.38 28.89
CA VAL A 210 -5.00 3.75 27.81
C VAL A 210 -4.16 2.52 27.47
N ARG A 211 -4.12 2.16 26.19
CA ARG A 211 -3.31 1.06 25.65
C ARG A 211 -2.39 1.59 24.56
N GLU A 212 -1.14 1.17 24.58
CA GLU A 212 -0.18 1.47 23.52
C GLU A 212 -0.20 0.36 22.47
N TYR A 213 -0.40 0.73 21.21
CA TYR A 213 -0.37 -0.19 20.08
C TYR A 213 0.87 0.08 19.22
N VAL A 214 1.75 -0.92 19.09
CA VAL A 214 2.94 -0.81 18.22
C VAL A 214 2.60 -1.25 16.80
N ARG A 215 2.64 -0.29 15.86
CA ARG A 215 2.53 -0.53 14.42
C ARG A 215 3.84 -1.09 13.85
N LEU A 216 3.80 -1.64 12.64
CA LEU A 216 4.96 -2.28 11.99
C LEU A 216 6.14 -1.32 11.79
N ASP A 217 5.88 -0.03 11.55
CA ASP A 217 6.86 0.94 11.05
C ASP A 217 6.68 2.38 11.59
N THR A 218 5.81 2.58 12.59
CA THR A 218 5.53 3.92 13.14
C THR A 218 5.68 4.00 14.65
N GLN A 219 5.60 5.24 15.18
CA GLN A 219 5.47 5.46 16.62
C GLN A 219 4.27 4.71 17.20
N PRO A 220 4.35 4.28 18.48
CA PRO A 220 3.22 3.69 19.19
C PRO A 220 1.99 4.59 19.15
N LEU A 221 0.83 3.97 18.96
CA LEU A 221 -0.47 4.63 18.98
C LEU A 221 -1.07 4.50 20.37
N SER A 222 -1.28 5.63 21.04
CA SER A 222 -1.92 5.67 22.36
C SER A 222 -3.44 5.67 22.20
N ILE A 223 -4.06 4.53 22.51
CA ILE A 223 -5.49 4.30 22.37
C ILE A 223 -6.15 4.48 23.73
N ARG A 224 -6.93 5.55 23.84
CA ARG A 224 -7.77 5.84 25.00
C ARG A 224 -9.18 5.28 24.80
N GLY A 225 -9.70 4.66 25.85
CA GLY A 225 -11.02 4.06 25.88
C GLY A 225 -11.07 2.64 25.30
N ARG A 226 -12.15 1.95 25.63
CA ARG A 226 -12.47 0.63 25.10
C ARG A 226 -13.64 0.76 24.13
N LEU A 227 -13.42 0.31 22.90
CA LEU A 227 -14.46 0.09 21.90
C LEU A 227 -14.09 -1.22 21.21
N ASP A 228 -14.10 -2.29 22.01
CA ASP A 228 -13.50 -3.57 21.65
C ASP A 228 -14.53 -4.52 21.07
N ILE A 229 -14.16 -5.20 19.99
CA ILE A 229 -14.91 -6.29 19.39
C ILE A 229 -14.05 -7.56 19.42
N LYS A 230 -14.69 -8.72 19.55
CA LYS A 230 -13.99 -10.00 19.63
C LYS A 230 -14.22 -10.83 18.39
N LYS A 231 -13.15 -11.45 17.91
CA LYS A 231 -13.24 -12.48 16.89
C LYS A 231 -13.90 -13.71 17.49
N ARG A 232 -14.87 -14.29 16.77
CA ARG A 232 -15.68 -15.40 17.27
C ARG A 232 -14.78 -16.62 17.51
N ASN A 233 -14.94 -17.26 18.67
CA ASN A 233 -14.22 -18.47 19.08
C ASN A 233 -12.69 -18.32 19.17
N GLU A 234 -12.18 -17.08 19.19
CA GLU A 234 -10.76 -16.77 19.34
C GLU A 234 -10.58 -15.76 20.48
N GLU A 235 -9.40 -15.74 21.12
CA GLU A 235 -9.05 -14.69 22.08
C GLU A 235 -8.53 -13.40 21.40
N VAL A 236 -8.77 -13.28 20.08
CA VAL A 236 -8.34 -12.13 19.28
C VAL A 236 -9.34 -10.99 19.45
N THR A 237 -8.83 -9.83 19.84
CA THR A 237 -9.61 -8.61 20.07
C THR A 237 -9.20 -7.55 19.06
N ALA A 238 -10.16 -6.79 18.54
CA ALA A 238 -9.90 -5.56 17.83
C ALA A 238 -10.46 -4.37 18.60
N THR A 239 -9.81 -3.23 18.50
CA THR A 239 -10.27 -1.96 19.05
C THR A 239 -10.59 -1.01 17.92
N ILE A 240 -11.77 -0.40 17.96
CA ILE A 240 -12.22 0.60 16.99
C ILE A 240 -11.88 1.99 17.54
N LEU A 241 -11.27 2.83 16.72
CA LEU A 241 -10.64 4.09 17.13
C LEU A 241 -11.54 5.32 16.87
N ARG A 242 -12.83 5.20 17.16
CA ARG A 242 -13.84 6.25 16.90
C ARG A 242 -13.42 7.64 17.38
N ASP A 243 -12.92 7.72 18.61
CA ASP A 243 -12.63 9.00 19.28
C ASP A 243 -11.21 9.53 18.96
N HIS A 244 -10.47 8.84 18.08
CA HIS A 244 -9.09 9.17 17.67
C HIS A 244 -9.00 9.65 16.22
N VAL A 245 -10.11 9.62 15.49
CA VAL A 245 -10.15 9.90 14.05
C VAL A 245 -11.21 10.96 13.73
N GLY A 246 -11.08 11.58 12.55
CA GLY A 246 -12.05 12.54 12.06
C GLY A 246 -13.42 11.92 11.72
N PRO A 247 -14.48 12.73 11.50
CA PRO A 247 -15.81 12.21 11.20
C PRO A 247 -15.92 11.46 9.87
N THR A 248 -14.94 11.59 8.98
CA THR A 248 -14.86 10.89 7.69
C THR A 248 -13.88 9.72 7.70
N GLN A 249 -13.48 9.27 8.89
CA GLN A 249 -12.48 8.24 9.08
C GLN A 249 -13.02 7.07 9.90
N PHE A 250 -12.64 5.87 9.49
CA PHE A 250 -12.76 4.66 10.27
C PHE A 250 -11.38 4.05 10.48
N MET A 251 -11.07 3.67 11.71
CA MET A 251 -9.83 2.99 12.04
C MET A 251 -10.09 1.87 13.05
N MET A 252 -9.47 0.72 12.83
CA MET A 252 -9.42 -0.37 13.80
C MET A 252 -8.04 -1.00 13.84
N VAL A 253 -7.65 -1.46 15.03
CA VAL A 253 -6.43 -2.23 15.23
C VAL A 253 -6.74 -3.57 15.89
N VAL A 254 -5.94 -4.60 15.60
CA VAL A 254 -6.13 -5.97 16.10
C VAL A 254 -4.97 -6.38 16.99
N TRP A 255 -5.29 -6.96 18.15
CA TRP A 255 -4.36 -7.44 19.16
C TRP A 255 -4.04 -8.94 18.98
N PRO A 256 -2.81 -9.40 19.33
CA PRO A 256 -1.67 -8.62 19.80
C PRO A 256 -1.17 -7.67 18.71
N ASP A 257 -0.52 -6.58 19.16
CA ASP A 257 0.04 -5.56 18.27
C ASP A 257 1.11 -6.16 17.33
N SER A 258 1.54 -5.38 16.35
CA SER A 258 2.43 -5.86 15.29
C SER A 258 3.87 -6.11 15.74
N ARG A 259 4.17 -5.97 17.04
CA ARG A 259 5.54 -6.05 17.59
C ARG A 259 6.26 -7.37 17.26
N ASN A 260 5.53 -8.47 17.15
CA ASN A 260 6.10 -9.79 16.83
C ASN A 260 6.16 -10.11 15.33
N ASP A 261 5.56 -9.25 14.49
CA ASP A 261 5.57 -9.39 13.02
C ASP A 261 6.71 -8.59 12.37
N ILE A 262 7.48 -7.83 13.19
CA ILE A 262 8.67 -7.08 12.76
C ILE A 262 9.82 -8.06 12.52
N LEU A 263 9.92 -8.63 11.33
CA LEU A 263 11.09 -9.42 10.93
C LEU A 263 12.27 -8.58 10.45
N TRP A 264 12.12 -7.28 10.13
CA TRP A 264 13.25 -6.45 9.70
C TRP A 264 13.06 -4.97 10.06
N ASN A 265 14.03 -4.40 10.79
CA ASN A 265 14.17 -2.96 11.01
C ASN A 265 14.34 -2.23 9.67
N PHE A 266 13.36 -1.42 9.28
CA PHE A 266 13.51 -0.39 8.25
C PHE A 266 13.44 0.99 8.89
N ASP A 267 14.56 1.43 9.47
CA ASP A 267 14.81 2.85 9.71
C ASP A 267 15.23 3.49 8.38
N PHE A 268 14.29 3.89 7.53
CA PHE A 268 14.48 4.95 6.52
C PHE A 268 13.13 5.12 5.82
N LEU A 269 12.36 6.13 6.23
CA LEU A 269 11.50 6.99 5.37
C LEU A 269 10.46 7.85 6.13
N TYR A 270 10.65 8.24 7.40
CA TYR A 270 9.90 9.39 7.94
C TYR A 270 10.75 10.24 8.88
N ARG A 271 11.62 11.07 8.28
CA ARG A 271 11.97 12.38 8.82
C ARG A 271 11.86 13.39 7.68
N GLN A 272 10.66 13.97 7.57
CA GLN A 272 10.49 15.30 7.00
C GLN A 272 10.77 16.33 8.09
#